data_AF-A0A1J5QN58-F1
#
_entry.id   AF-A0A1J5QN58-F1
#
_cell.length_a   1.000
_cell.length_b   1.000
_cell.length_c   1.000
_cell.angle_alpha   90.00
_cell.angle_beta   90.00
_cell.angle_gamma   90.00
#
_symmetry.space_group_name_H-M   'P 1'
#
loop_
_entity.id
_entity.type
_entity.pdbx_description
1 polymer ?
#
loop_
_entity_poly.entity_id
_entity_poly.type
_entity_poly.pdbx_seq_one_letter_code
_entity_poly.pdbx_strand_id
1 'polypeptide(L)'
;MTMAAPLFRRPAQRGVALVEFTLVLPLLLLLLFGITEFARAMFEYDSLVKATRGAARYLTTAAPGDAAARALATCLAVYAQTDPGGQVTCSGTPLAPGLDASMVRICDSADASACPGDGSYALAGGIDLVAVKIVGYTFDTAVDFQLFGWQFGLPAISFAPISTTMRQ
;
A
#
# COMPACT_ATOMS: atom_id res chain seq x y z
N MET A 1 -1.57 -74.10 39.29
CA MET A 1 -0.71 -72.93 38.98
C MET A 1 -1.16 -72.37 37.64
N THR A 2 -1.96 -71.30 37.65
CA THR A 2 -2.39 -70.59 36.44
C THR A 2 -1.73 -69.21 36.44
N MET A 3 -0.82 -68.99 35.50
CA MET A 3 -0.08 -67.74 35.30
C MET A 3 -1.03 -66.70 34.71
N ALA A 4 -1.26 -65.60 35.44
CA ALA A 4 -1.95 -64.43 34.92
C ALA A 4 -0.96 -63.56 34.14
N ALA A 5 -1.22 -63.32 32.86
CA ALA A 5 -0.41 -62.45 32.00
C ALA A 5 -0.60 -60.98 32.39
N PRO A 6 0.47 -60.16 32.46
CA PRO A 6 0.34 -58.75 32.75
C PRO A 6 -0.20 -58.00 31.53
N LEU A 7 -1.36 -57.37 31.68
CA LEU A 7 -1.89 -56.42 30.70
C LEU A 7 -1.04 -55.14 30.76
N PHE A 8 -0.15 -54.95 29.79
CA PHE A 8 0.56 -53.69 29.59
C PHE A 8 -0.47 -52.58 29.28
N ARG A 9 -0.79 -51.75 30.29
CA ARG A 9 -1.52 -50.50 30.09
C ARG A 9 -0.65 -49.57 29.25
N ARG A 10 -1.07 -49.28 28.01
CA ARG A 10 -0.48 -48.19 27.22
C ARG A 10 -0.73 -46.88 27.96
N PRO A 11 0.31 -46.08 28.29
CA PRO A 11 0.10 -44.78 28.88
C PRO A 11 -0.73 -43.94 27.91
N ALA A 12 -1.82 -43.38 28.40
CA ALA A 12 -2.67 -42.52 27.59
C ALA A 12 -1.86 -41.27 27.21
N GLN A 13 -1.52 -41.10 25.93
CA GLN A 13 -0.88 -39.92 25.35
C GLN A 13 -1.82 -38.69 25.34
N ARG A 14 -2.55 -38.47 26.44
CA ARG A 14 -3.48 -37.36 26.58
C ARG A 14 -2.67 -36.07 26.78
N GLY A 15 -2.57 -35.26 25.73
CA GLY A 15 -2.00 -33.91 25.80
C GLY A 15 -0.69 -33.69 25.03
N VAL A 16 0.00 -34.75 24.58
CA VAL A 16 1.26 -34.61 23.81
C VAL A 16 1.03 -33.84 22.50
N ALA A 17 -0.08 -34.12 21.81
CA ALA A 17 -0.45 -33.42 20.59
C ALA A 17 -0.67 -31.91 20.79
N LEU A 18 -1.13 -31.48 21.98
CA LEU A 18 -1.30 -30.06 22.29
C LEU A 18 0.06 -29.37 22.44
N VAL A 19 1.03 -30.05 23.07
CA VAL A 19 2.39 -29.54 23.23
C VAL A 19 3.10 -29.40 21.87
N GLU A 20 2.99 -30.41 21.01
CA GLU A 20 3.53 -30.35 19.65
C GLU A 20 2.93 -29.20 18.85
N PHE A 21 1.61 -29.00 18.93
CA PHE A 21 0.95 -27.88 18.27
C PHE A 21 1.42 -26.53 18.80
N THR A 22 1.56 -26.36 20.11
CA THR A 22 2.03 -25.09 20.70
C THR A 22 3.46 -24.73 20.28
N LEU A 23 4.30 -25.71 19.95
CA LEU A 23 5.66 -25.46 19.45
C LEU A 23 5.67 -25.03 17.98
N VAL A 24 4.76 -25.56 17.16
CA VAL A 24 4.66 -25.23 15.73
C VAL A 24 3.86 -23.96 15.48
N LEU A 25 2.87 -23.67 16.33
CA LEU A 25 2.00 -22.49 16.24
C LEU A 25 2.75 -21.17 16.04
N PRO A 26 3.79 -20.79 16.82
CA PRO A 26 4.48 -19.52 16.63
C PRO A 26 5.14 -19.40 15.25
N LEU A 27 5.71 -20.50 14.73
CA LEU A 27 6.29 -20.52 13.39
C LEU A 27 5.21 -20.32 12.31
N LEU A 28 4.06 -20.96 12.48
CA LEU A 28 2.93 -20.86 11.55
C LEU A 28 2.30 -19.46 11.57
N LEU A 29 2.17 -18.86 12.75
CA LEU A 29 1.69 -17.47 12.90
C LEU A 29 2.66 -16.48 12.27
N LEU A 30 3.98 -16.63 12.49
CA LEU A 30 4.98 -15.77 11.87
C LEU A 30 4.89 -15.82 10.34
N LEU A 31 4.76 -17.03 9.76
CA LEU A 31 4.59 -17.20 8.32
C LEU A 31 3.29 -16.54 7.84
N LEU A 32 2.18 -16.75 8.54
CA LEU A 32 0.88 -16.20 8.18
C LEU A 32 0.92 -14.67 8.20
N PHE A 33 1.38 -14.07 9.30
CA PHE A 33 1.49 -12.62 9.45
C PHE A 33 2.45 -12.01 8.42
N GLY A 34 3.59 -12.66 8.15
CA GLY A 34 4.54 -12.21 7.14
C GLY A 34 3.93 -12.16 5.74
N ILE A 35 3.19 -13.21 5.34
CA ILE A 35 2.52 -13.25 4.04
C ILE A 35 1.38 -12.23 3.97
N THR A 36 0.59 -12.08 5.03
CA THR A 36 -0.54 -11.13 5.04
C THR A 36 -0.09 -9.68 4.98
N GLU A 37 0.98 -9.32 5.71
CA GLU A 37 1.52 -7.96 5.65
C GLU A 37 2.12 -7.66 4.27
N PHE A 38 2.85 -8.61 3.69
CA PHE A 38 3.37 -8.46 2.33
C PHE A 38 2.24 -8.30 1.30
N ALA A 39 1.17 -9.09 1.41
CA ALA A 39 0.01 -8.97 0.54
C ALA A 39 -0.68 -7.59 0.68
N ARG A 40 -0.80 -7.08 1.92
CA ARG A 40 -1.39 -5.75 2.15
C ARG A 40 -0.52 -4.63 1.57
N ALA A 41 0.80 -4.69 1.78
CA ALA A 41 1.73 -3.72 1.22
C ALA A 41 1.65 -3.68 -0.32
N MET A 42 1.58 -4.84 -0.97
CA MET A 42 1.43 -4.94 -2.42
C MET A 42 0.07 -4.39 -2.90
N PHE A 43 -1.00 -4.68 -2.16
CA PHE A 43 -2.34 -4.16 -2.49
C PHE A 43 -2.41 -2.63 -2.40
N GLU A 44 -1.80 -2.04 -1.37
CA GLU A 44 -1.73 -0.58 -1.24
C GLU A 44 -0.90 0.04 -2.37
N TYR A 45 0.27 -0.54 -2.68
CA TYR A 45 1.10 -0.07 -3.79
C TYR A 45 0.33 -0.05 -5.13
N ASP A 46 -0.36 -1.14 -5.47
CA ASP A 46 -1.15 -1.22 -6.71
C ASP A 46 -2.33 -0.25 -6.71
N SER A 47 -2.95 -0.02 -5.56
CA SER A 47 -4.01 0.97 -5.39
C SER A 47 -3.51 2.39 -5.66
N LEU A 48 -2.32 2.75 -5.14
CA LEU A 48 -1.67 4.03 -5.42
C LEU A 48 -1.30 4.19 -6.90
N VAL A 49 -0.78 3.15 -7.54
CA VAL A 49 -0.46 3.15 -8.99
C VAL A 49 -1.73 3.40 -9.83
N LYS A 50 -2.84 2.75 -9.48
CA LYS A 50 -4.13 2.98 -10.17
C LYS A 50 -4.63 4.40 -9.96
N ALA A 51 -4.48 4.94 -8.75
CA ALA A 51 -4.88 6.31 -8.44
C ALA A 51 -4.06 7.35 -9.20
N THR A 52 -2.73 7.23 -9.25
CA THR A 52 -1.87 8.12 -10.05
C THR A 52 -2.21 8.04 -11.53
N ARG A 53 -2.57 6.85 -12.03
CA ARG A 53 -2.98 6.66 -13.42
C ARG A 53 -4.33 7.31 -13.73
N GLY A 54 -5.29 7.22 -12.80
CA GLY A 54 -6.57 7.91 -12.89
C GLY A 54 -6.39 9.43 -12.92
N ALA A 55 -5.56 9.96 -12.02
CA ALA A 55 -5.26 11.40 -11.93
C ALA A 55 -4.53 11.91 -13.17
N ALA A 56 -3.53 11.18 -13.65
CA ALA A 56 -2.82 11.54 -14.89
C ALA A 56 -3.79 11.56 -16.09
N ARG A 57 -4.67 10.55 -16.21
CA ARG A 57 -5.69 10.50 -17.26
C ARG A 57 -6.68 11.67 -17.20
N TYR A 58 -7.04 12.10 -16.00
CA TYR A 58 -7.90 13.28 -15.84
C TYR A 58 -7.19 14.54 -16.36
N LEU A 59 -5.91 14.72 -16.04
CA LEU A 59 -5.14 15.88 -16.47
C LEU A 59 -4.92 15.94 -17.98
N THR A 60 -4.96 14.82 -18.71
CA THR A 60 -4.90 14.85 -20.19
C THR A 60 -6.11 15.51 -20.84
N THR A 61 -7.17 15.80 -20.08
CA THR A 61 -8.36 16.51 -20.57
C THR A 61 -8.35 18.00 -20.24
N ALA A 62 -7.39 18.44 -19.42
CA ALA A 62 -7.24 19.82 -18.99
C ALA A 62 -6.03 20.48 -19.67
N ALA A 63 -6.04 21.81 -19.73
CA ALA A 63 -4.88 22.56 -20.24
C ALA A 63 -3.69 22.45 -19.27
N PRO A 64 -2.44 22.42 -19.76
CA PRO A 64 -1.26 22.52 -18.91
C PRO A 64 -1.30 23.78 -18.05
N GLY A 65 -0.94 23.67 -16.77
CA GLY A 65 -0.97 24.81 -15.84
C GLY A 65 -2.32 25.13 -15.20
N ASP A 66 -3.40 24.42 -15.53
CA ASP A 66 -4.70 24.67 -14.90
C ASP A 66 -4.70 24.27 -13.41
N ALA A 67 -4.70 25.28 -12.54
CA ALA A 67 -4.69 25.10 -11.09
C ALA A 67 -5.93 24.34 -10.56
N ALA A 68 -7.10 24.53 -11.17
CA ALA A 68 -8.32 23.86 -10.74
C ALA A 68 -8.26 22.36 -11.09
N ALA A 69 -7.81 22.04 -12.32
CA ALA A 69 -7.62 20.65 -12.74
C ALA A 69 -6.54 19.94 -11.89
N ARG A 70 -5.44 20.62 -11.55
CA ARG A 70 -4.39 20.08 -10.68
C ARG A 70 -4.91 19.77 -9.27
N ALA A 71 -5.70 20.67 -8.69
CA ALA A 71 -6.31 20.43 -7.37
C ALA A 71 -7.23 19.20 -7.39
N LEU A 72 -8.10 19.09 -8.38
CA LEU A 72 -9.00 17.93 -8.53
C LEU A 72 -8.24 16.63 -8.81
N ALA A 73 -7.18 16.67 -9.64
CA ALA A 73 -6.32 15.51 -9.89
C ALA A 73 -5.61 15.04 -8.62
N THR A 74 -5.20 15.97 -7.76
CA THR A 74 -4.59 15.66 -6.46
C THR A 74 -5.58 14.96 -5.55
N CYS A 75 -6.82 15.46 -5.49
CA CYS A 75 -7.88 14.81 -4.73
C CYS A 75 -8.21 13.42 -5.27
N LEU A 76 -8.25 13.25 -6.60
CA LEU A 76 -8.50 11.96 -7.22
C LEU A 76 -7.37 10.95 -6.92
N ALA A 77 -6.12 11.40 -6.84
CA ALA A 77 -4.99 10.56 -6.48
C ALA A 77 -4.99 10.10 -5.01
N VAL A 78 -5.60 10.89 -4.09
CA VAL A 78 -5.62 10.58 -2.66
C VAL A 78 -6.87 9.83 -2.24
N TYR A 79 -8.04 10.29 -2.67
CA TYR A 79 -9.34 9.78 -2.21
C TYR A 79 -9.98 8.84 -3.22
N ALA A 80 -9.81 9.10 -4.52
CA ALA A 80 -10.51 8.40 -5.60
C ALA A 80 -12.04 8.26 -5.39
N GLN A 81 -12.64 9.27 -4.76
CA GLN A 81 -14.08 9.33 -4.52
C GLN A 81 -14.77 10.34 -5.44
N THR A 82 -15.98 9.99 -5.85
CA THR A 82 -16.88 10.87 -6.57
C THR A 82 -18.18 11.02 -5.81
N ASP A 83 -18.80 12.20 -5.91
CA ASP A 83 -20.14 12.42 -5.40
C ASP A 83 -21.20 11.65 -6.25
N PRO A 84 -22.47 11.61 -5.82
CA PRO A 84 -23.55 11.00 -6.60
C PRO A 84 -23.78 11.66 -7.97
N GLY A 85 -23.26 12.88 -8.18
CA GLY A 85 -23.30 13.60 -9.45
C GLY A 85 -22.13 13.25 -10.40
N GLY A 86 -21.20 12.40 -9.97
CA GLY A 86 -20.00 12.02 -10.74
C GLY A 86 -18.86 13.03 -10.69
N GLN A 87 -18.90 14.03 -9.81
CA GLN A 87 -17.81 14.98 -9.59
C GLN A 87 -16.82 14.46 -8.57
N VAL A 88 -15.53 14.78 -8.77
CA VAL A 88 -14.45 14.40 -7.86
C VAL A 88 -14.57 15.16 -6.54
N THR A 89 -14.52 14.44 -5.42
CA THR A 89 -14.58 15.03 -4.08
C THR A 89 -13.25 14.86 -3.34
N CYS A 90 -12.77 15.94 -2.74
CA CYS A 90 -11.57 15.97 -1.90
C CYS A 90 -11.84 15.58 -0.43
N SER A 91 -12.88 14.78 -0.19
CA SER A 91 -13.36 14.47 1.15
C SER A 91 -13.52 12.96 1.32
N GLY A 92 -13.35 12.51 2.56
CA GLY A 92 -13.52 11.12 2.95
C GLY A 92 -12.22 10.48 3.45
N THR A 93 -12.17 9.16 3.41
CA THR A 93 -11.02 8.38 3.86
C THR A 93 -10.01 8.26 2.72
N PRO A 94 -8.73 8.56 2.94
CA PRO A 94 -7.71 8.37 1.91
C PRO A 94 -7.61 6.89 1.51
N LEU A 95 -7.17 6.65 0.27
CA LEU A 95 -6.98 5.31 -0.29
C LEU A 95 -6.08 4.41 0.54
N ALA A 96 -5.11 5.02 1.21
CA ALA A 96 -4.14 4.32 2.03
C ALA A 96 -3.87 5.11 3.33
N PRO A 97 -3.68 4.44 4.48
CA PRO A 97 -3.41 5.12 5.74
C PRO A 97 -2.14 5.97 5.66
N GLY A 98 -2.21 7.21 6.16
CA GLY A 98 -1.06 8.13 6.11
C GLY A 98 -0.80 8.78 4.74
N LEU A 99 -1.60 8.48 3.72
CA LEU A 99 -1.54 9.19 2.44
C LEU A 99 -2.13 10.60 2.59
N ASP A 100 -1.34 11.61 2.22
CA ASP A 100 -1.71 13.02 2.29
C ASP A 100 -1.58 13.72 0.93
N ALA A 101 -2.39 14.76 0.70
CA ALA A 101 -2.38 15.53 -0.54
C ALA A 101 -1.02 16.21 -0.82
N SER A 102 -0.25 16.54 0.21
CA SER A 102 1.09 17.12 0.08
C SER A 102 2.13 16.16 -0.50
N MET A 103 1.86 14.84 -0.45
CA MET A 103 2.70 13.81 -1.05
C MET A 103 2.52 13.72 -2.56
N VAL A 104 1.42 14.26 -3.09
CA VAL A 104 1.14 14.26 -4.53
C VAL A 104 1.87 15.42 -5.19
N ARG A 105 2.63 15.10 -6.25
CA ARG A 105 3.34 16.07 -7.09
C ARG A 105 2.85 15.92 -8.52
N ILE A 106 2.44 17.04 -9.11
CA ILE A 106 1.99 17.11 -10.50
C ILE A 106 2.99 17.96 -11.27
N CYS A 107 3.39 17.48 -12.44
CA CYS A 107 4.39 18.12 -13.28
C CYS A 107 3.93 18.05 -14.73
N ASP A 108 3.92 19.19 -15.42
CA ASP A 108 3.48 19.31 -16.81
C ASP A 108 4.39 20.28 -17.59
N SER A 109 4.02 20.59 -18.84
CA SER A 109 4.77 21.52 -19.69
C SER A 109 4.83 22.95 -19.15
N ALA A 110 3.87 23.35 -18.30
CA ALA A 110 3.79 24.69 -17.72
C ALA A 110 4.58 24.80 -16.41
N ASP A 111 4.51 23.78 -15.53
CA ASP A 111 5.32 23.70 -14.31
C ASP A 111 5.92 22.31 -14.11
N ALA A 112 7.25 22.26 -14.22
CA ALA A 112 8.06 21.07 -13.93
C ALA A 112 8.71 21.11 -12.53
N SER A 113 8.57 22.22 -11.80
CA SER A 113 9.33 22.50 -10.57
C SER A 113 9.08 21.51 -9.42
N ALA A 114 7.91 20.86 -9.41
CA ALA A 114 7.54 19.87 -8.41
C ALA A 114 8.21 18.48 -8.62
N CYS A 115 8.88 18.27 -9.76
CA CYS A 115 9.57 17.02 -10.11
C CYS A 115 11.03 17.29 -10.48
N PRO A 116 11.90 17.59 -9.49
CA PRO A 116 13.31 17.77 -9.75
C PRO A 116 13.95 16.49 -10.29
N GLY A 117 14.75 16.60 -11.34
CA GLY A 117 15.49 15.49 -11.95
C GLY A 117 14.75 14.75 -13.07
N ASP A 118 13.52 15.12 -13.39
CA ASP A 118 12.81 14.62 -14.57
C ASP A 118 13.27 15.31 -15.86
N GLY A 119 12.96 14.68 -17.00
CA GLY A 119 13.14 15.29 -18.32
C GLY A 119 12.07 16.34 -18.64
N SER A 120 12.18 16.96 -19.82
CA SER A 120 11.22 17.95 -20.29
C SER A 120 9.83 17.36 -20.51
N TYR A 121 8.80 18.05 -20.01
CA TYR A 121 7.39 17.70 -20.25
C TYR A 121 6.82 18.35 -21.52
N ALA A 122 7.54 19.29 -22.13
CA ALA A 122 7.24 19.80 -23.47
C ALA A 122 8.18 19.13 -24.49
N LEU A 123 7.60 18.37 -25.43
CA LEU A 123 8.34 17.68 -26.48
C LEU A 123 8.26 18.44 -27.81
N ALA A 124 9.27 18.22 -28.67
CA ALA A 124 9.27 18.75 -30.01
C ALA A 124 8.03 18.29 -30.80
N GLY A 125 7.39 19.22 -31.52
CA GLY A 125 6.18 18.96 -32.30
C GLY A 125 4.86 19.25 -31.58
N GLY A 126 4.89 19.95 -30.44
CA GLY A 126 3.68 20.38 -29.71
C GLY A 126 3.00 19.24 -28.95
N ILE A 127 3.78 18.26 -28.50
CA ILE A 127 3.31 17.16 -27.66
C ILE A 127 3.67 17.50 -26.23
N ASP A 128 2.67 17.68 -25.38
CA ASP A 128 2.87 17.92 -23.96
C ASP A 128 2.68 16.61 -23.18
N LEU A 129 3.40 16.51 -22.07
CA LEU A 129 3.33 15.40 -21.12
C LEU A 129 2.86 15.93 -19.77
N VAL A 130 2.18 15.06 -19.03
CA VAL A 130 1.83 15.28 -17.64
C VAL A 130 2.22 14.08 -16.80
N ALA A 131 2.81 14.34 -15.65
CA ALA A 131 3.23 13.37 -14.67
C ALA A 131 2.52 13.60 -13.35
N VAL A 132 1.97 12.53 -12.78
CA VAL A 132 1.46 12.52 -11.40
C VAL A 132 2.33 11.57 -10.59
N LYS A 133 2.85 12.06 -9.47
CA LYS A 133 3.72 11.31 -8.58
C LYS A 133 3.22 11.34 -7.15
N ILE A 134 3.38 10.23 -6.43
CA ILE A 134 3.22 10.16 -4.97
C ILE A 134 4.61 9.92 -4.39
N VAL A 135 5.05 10.84 -3.53
CA VAL A 135 6.42 10.88 -2.98
C VAL A 135 6.36 10.82 -1.46
N GLY A 136 7.21 10.00 -0.86
CA GLY A 136 7.36 9.92 0.59
C GLY A 136 6.26 9.11 1.30
N TYR A 137 5.48 8.31 0.57
CA TYR A 137 4.52 7.40 1.18
C TYR A 137 5.25 6.27 1.92
N THR A 138 4.80 5.98 3.14
CA THR A 138 5.33 4.93 3.99
C THR A 138 4.22 3.96 4.38
N PHE A 139 4.43 2.68 4.14
CA PHE A 139 3.55 1.61 4.59
C PHE A 139 3.80 1.30 6.06
N ASP A 140 2.77 1.43 6.88
CA ASP A 140 2.80 1.04 8.28
C ASP A 140 2.39 -0.43 8.44
N THR A 141 3.18 -1.20 9.16
CA THR A 141 2.92 -2.63 9.37
C THR A 141 1.96 -2.81 10.54
N ALA A 142 0.98 -3.70 10.41
CA ALA A 142 0.02 -3.94 11.50
C ALA A 142 0.51 -5.01 12.49
N VAL A 143 1.63 -5.66 12.16
CA VAL A 143 2.26 -6.65 13.01
C VAL A 143 3.24 -5.93 13.91
N ASP A 144 2.70 -5.43 15.03
CA ASP A 144 3.47 -4.87 16.12
C ASP A 144 2.91 -5.41 17.45
N PHE A 145 3.65 -6.31 18.10
CA PHE A 145 3.19 -6.96 19.33
C PHE A 145 4.34 -7.20 20.32
N GLN A 146 3.99 -7.25 21.60
CA GLN A 146 4.94 -7.50 22.68
C GLN A 146 4.78 -8.93 23.21
N LEU A 147 5.88 -9.68 23.25
CA LEU A 147 5.96 -10.99 23.91
C LEU A 147 7.10 -11.00 24.90
N PHE A 148 6.82 -11.34 26.15
CA PHE A 148 7.82 -11.46 27.22
C PHE A 148 8.71 -10.22 27.41
N GLY A 149 8.16 -9.01 27.16
CA GLY A 149 8.91 -7.74 27.23
C GLY A 149 9.77 -7.43 26.01
N TRP A 150 9.74 -8.27 24.97
CA TRP A 150 10.39 -8.03 23.68
C TRP A 150 9.36 -7.53 22.67
N GLN A 151 9.74 -6.49 21.91
CA GLN A 151 8.96 -5.99 20.79
C GLN A 151 9.21 -6.85 19.56
N PHE A 152 8.14 -7.37 18.98
CA PHE A 152 8.14 -8.05 17.70
C PHE A 152 7.29 -7.24 16.73
N GLY A 153 7.96 -6.54 15.83
CA GLY A 153 7.30 -5.78 14.79
C GLY A 153 8.26 -5.48 13.64
N LEU A 154 7.70 -5.11 12.50
CA LEU A 154 8.47 -4.67 11.35
C LEU A 154 8.50 -3.14 11.35
N PRO A 155 9.62 -2.51 10.98
CA PRO A 155 9.64 -1.07 10.78
C PRO A 155 8.78 -0.69 9.56
N ALA A 156 8.25 0.53 9.57
CA ALA A 156 7.55 1.09 8.42
C ALA A 156 8.45 1.06 7.17
N ILE A 157 7.86 0.70 6.02
CA ILE A 157 8.57 0.55 4.76
C ILE A 157 8.28 1.78 3.90
N SER A 158 9.32 2.51 3.49
CA SER A 158 9.17 3.61 2.54
C SER A 158 9.09 3.09 1.12
N PHE A 159 8.07 3.52 0.38
CA PHE A 159 7.97 3.23 -1.05
C PHE A 159 8.79 4.24 -1.86
N ALA A 160 9.41 3.76 -2.93
CA ALA A 160 9.99 4.64 -3.93
C ALA A 160 8.88 5.51 -4.56
N PRO A 161 9.23 6.68 -5.15
CA PRO A 161 8.25 7.54 -5.78
C PRO A 161 7.41 6.78 -6.82
N ILE A 162 6.09 6.74 -6.61
CA ILE A 162 5.15 6.11 -7.54
C ILE A 162 4.77 7.16 -8.57
N SER A 163 5.19 6.99 -9.82
CA SER A 163 4.97 7.98 -10.88
C SER A 163 4.22 7.39 -12.06
N THR A 164 3.26 8.14 -12.61
CA THR A 164 2.63 7.85 -13.90
C THR A 164 2.71 9.06 -14.80
N THR A 165 3.22 8.86 -16.02
CA THR A 165 3.34 9.89 -17.06
C THR A 165 2.40 9.58 -18.21
N MET A 166 1.69 10.59 -18.73
CA MET A 166 0.82 10.48 -19.89
C MET A 166 1.04 11.66 -20.84
N ARG A 167 0.57 11.51 -22.08
CA ARG A 167 0.45 12.63 -23.02
C ARG A 167 -0.75 13.49 -22.63
N GLN A 168 -0.53 14.80 -22.58
CA GLN A 168 -1.55 15.82 -22.37
C GLN A 168 -1.99 16.40 -23.72
#